data_AF-A0A971WA33-F1
#
_entry.id   AF-A0A971WA33-F1
#
_cell.length_a   1.000
_cell.length_b   1.000
_cell.length_c   1.000
_cell.angle_alpha   90.00
_cell.angle_beta   90.00
_cell.angle_gamma   90.00
#
_symmetry.space_group_name_H-M   'P 1'
#
loop_
_entity.id
_entity.type
_entity.pdbx_description
1 polymer ?
#
loop_
_entity_poly.entity_id
_entity_poly.type
_entity_poly.pdbx_seq_one_letter_code
_entity_poly.pdbx_strand_id
1 'polypeptide(L)'
;MKGLLKNPAVNAVCLSLFSAFYGLIFIITSGHIEFKSLLYYSRTARIYPFWTAWSSFLASGHHVYIAFTLIAITMLVVFMLLMRRRPYDEYHTANLIQCLVVAAILTLIAIAVFYLMILSDPNGIVEKFTLFIVINWTTVVLSDLVFVFVCRWR
;
A
#
# COMPACT_ATOMS: atom_id res chain seq x y z
N MET A 1 -12.25 -21.67 1.33
CA MET A 1 -11.88 -20.24 1.52
C MET A 1 -12.41 -19.66 2.84
N LYS A 2 -13.72 -19.75 3.15
CA LYS A 2 -14.29 -19.16 4.39
C LYS A 2 -13.65 -19.65 5.70
N GLY A 3 -13.22 -20.91 5.78
CA GLY A 3 -12.59 -21.46 6.99
C GLY A 3 -11.24 -20.85 7.36
N LEU A 4 -10.42 -20.47 6.38
CA LEU A 4 -9.13 -19.81 6.61
C LEU A 4 -9.31 -18.37 7.09
N LEU A 5 -10.26 -17.65 6.49
CA LEU A 5 -10.58 -16.27 6.88
C LEU A 5 -11.23 -16.18 8.25
N LYS A 6 -11.73 -17.27 8.86
CA LYS A 6 -12.28 -17.24 10.23
C LYS A 6 -11.23 -16.95 11.30
N ASN A 7 -9.96 -17.19 11.02
CA ASN A 7 -8.88 -16.94 11.97
C ASN A 7 -8.30 -15.53 11.76
N PRO A 8 -8.40 -14.61 12.75
CA PRO A 8 -7.80 -13.27 12.65
C PRO A 8 -6.28 -13.31 12.40
N ALA A 9 -5.60 -14.38 12.81
CA ALA A 9 -4.16 -14.56 12.58
C ALA A 9 -3.81 -14.66 11.09
N VAL A 10 -4.69 -15.25 10.26
CA VAL A 10 -4.44 -15.35 8.81
C VAL A 10 -4.40 -13.96 8.18
N ASN A 11 -5.35 -13.10 8.57
CA ASN A 11 -5.37 -11.73 8.08
C ASN A 11 -4.13 -10.94 8.54
N ALA A 12 -3.76 -11.08 9.82
CA ALA A 12 -2.57 -10.44 10.37
C ALA A 12 -1.28 -10.86 9.63
N VAL A 13 -1.12 -12.16 9.33
CA VAL A 13 0.04 -12.68 8.59
C VAL A 13 0.06 -12.15 7.16
N CYS A 14 -1.06 -12.18 6.44
CA CYS A 14 -1.15 -11.64 5.09
C CYS A 14 -0.78 -10.16 5.02
N LEU A 15 -1.36 -9.34 5.92
CA LEU A 15 -1.09 -7.90 5.99
C LEU A 15 0.37 -7.61 6.37
N SER A 16 0.94 -8.39 7.29
CA SER A 16 2.33 -8.26 7.72
C SER A 16 3.30 -8.59 6.59
N LEU A 17 3.08 -9.71 5.87
CA LEU A 17 3.93 -10.11 4.75
C LEU A 17 3.90 -9.06 3.63
N PHE A 18 2.71 -8.58 3.28
CA PHE A 18 2.51 -7.54 2.27
C PHE A 18 3.20 -6.23 2.63
N SER A 19 3.03 -5.77 3.88
CA SER A 19 3.65 -4.53 4.35
C SER A 19 5.17 -4.66 4.51
N ALA A 20 5.66 -5.83 4.92
CA ALA A 20 7.10 -6.09 5.02
C ALA A 20 7.77 -6.05 3.63
N PHE A 21 7.13 -6.64 2.61
CA PHE A 21 7.64 -6.62 1.24
C PHE A 21 7.77 -5.19 0.69
N TYR A 22 6.70 -4.40 0.74
CA TYR A 22 6.76 -3.02 0.25
C TYR A 22 7.60 -2.09 1.12
N GLY A 23 7.53 -2.27 2.45
CA GLY A 23 8.36 -1.53 3.39
C GLY A 23 9.86 -1.73 3.12
N LEU A 24 10.29 -2.98 2.92
CA LEU A 24 11.68 -3.30 2.60
C LEU A 24 12.14 -2.61 1.31
N ILE A 25 11.34 -2.67 0.24
CA ILE A 25 11.66 -2.01 -1.03
C ILE A 25 11.84 -0.51 -0.82
N PHE A 26 10.92 0.15 -0.12
CA PHE A 26 10.96 1.60 0.10
C PHE A 26 12.13 2.02 1.01
N ILE A 27 12.44 1.23 2.03
CA ILE A 27 13.56 1.51 2.95
C ILE A 27 14.90 1.35 2.22
N ILE A 28 15.08 0.27 1.46
CA ILE A 28 16.34 0.04 0.73
C ILE A 28 16.52 1.11 -0.35
N THR A 29 15.50 1.38 -1.16
CA THR A 29 15.61 2.36 -2.26
C THR A 29 15.78 3.81 -1.78
N SER A 30 15.54 4.10 -0.50
CA SER A 30 15.71 5.43 0.07
C SER A 30 17.17 5.87 0.07
N GLY A 31 17.48 6.92 -0.69
CA GLY A 31 18.83 7.50 -0.73
C GLY A 31 19.85 6.71 -1.56
N HIS A 32 19.43 5.62 -2.22
CA HIS A 32 20.32 4.91 -3.16
C HIS A 32 20.55 5.74 -4.43
N ILE A 33 21.83 5.91 -4.78
CA ILE A 33 22.27 6.69 -5.95
C ILE A 33 21.72 6.08 -7.25
N GLU A 34 21.67 4.76 -7.34
CA GLU A 34 21.09 4.05 -8.49
C GLU A 34 19.60 4.38 -8.67
N PHE A 35 18.83 4.36 -7.58
CA PHE A 35 17.42 4.74 -7.62
C PHE A 35 17.22 6.19 -8.05
N LYS A 36 18.04 7.12 -7.53
CA LYS A 36 18.04 8.52 -7.97
C LYS A 36 18.37 8.66 -9.47
N SER A 37 19.25 7.79 -9.97
CA SER A 37 19.62 7.72 -11.39
C SER A 37 18.54 7.10 -12.30
N LEU A 38 17.44 6.60 -11.75
CA LEU A 38 16.29 6.13 -12.52
C LEU A 38 15.15 7.16 -12.58
N LEU A 39 15.20 8.19 -11.72
CA LEU A 39 14.18 9.24 -11.67
C LEU A 39 14.32 10.20 -12.85
N TYR A 40 13.37 10.14 -13.78
CA TYR A 40 13.35 10.92 -15.01
C TYR A 40 12.96 12.38 -14.76
N TYR A 41 11.84 12.61 -14.05
CA TYR A 41 11.29 13.96 -13.88
C TYR A 41 12.12 14.83 -12.91
N SER A 42 13.06 14.23 -12.18
CA SER A 42 14.06 14.97 -11.39
C SER A 42 15.05 15.76 -12.25
N ARG A 43 15.18 15.40 -13.54
CA ARG A 43 16.11 16.03 -14.50
C ARG A 43 15.42 16.89 -15.53
N THR A 44 14.17 16.61 -15.83
CA THR A 44 13.42 17.29 -16.89
C THR A 44 12.48 18.32 -16.25
N ALA A 45 12.94 19.57 -16.19
CA ALA A 45 12.25 20.65 -15.49
C ALA A 45 10.96 21.10 -16.21
N ARG A 46 9.90 21.30 -15.41
CA ARG A 46 8.77 22.25 -15.58
C ARG A 46 7.57 21.94 -16.47
N ILE A 47 7.49 20.81 -17.17
CA ILE A 47 6.27 20.53 -17.98
C ILE A 47 5.14 19.92 -17.13
N TYR A 48 5.48 19.13 -16.10
CA TYR A 48 4.49 18.46 -15.24
C TYR A 48 4.75 18.74 -13.74
N PRO A 49 3.98 19.63 -13.09
CA PRO A 49 4.29 20.08 -11.73
C PRO A 49 4.19 18.95 -10.69
N PHE A 50 3.17 18.10 -10.78
CA PHE A 50 3.00 16.96 -9.86
C PHE A 50 4.14 15.94 -9.97
N TRP A 51 4.46 15.50 -11.19
CA TRP A 51 5.52 14.50 -11.41
C TRP A 51 6.91 15.02 -11.02
N THR A 52 7.17 16.31 -11.24
CA THR A 52 8.42 16.95 -10.80
C THR A 52 8.50 16.96 -9.27
N ALA A 53 7.42 17.32 -8.57
CA ALA A 53 7.38 17.33 -7.12
C ALA A 53 7.53 15.91 -6.53
N TRP A 54 6.81 14.94 -7.10
CA TRP A 54 6.89 13.53 -6.70
C TRP A 54 8.28 12.95 -6.93
N SER A 55 8.87 13.18 -8.09
CA SER A 55 10.24 12.74 -8.41
C SER A 55 11.28 13.38 -7.48
N SER A 56 11.13 14.67 -7.13
CA SER A 56 11.98 15.35 -6.14
C SER A 56 11.83 14.76 -4.73
N PHE A 57 10.60 14.43 -4.33
CA PHE A 57 10.32 13.76 -3.06
C PHE A 57 10.98 12.37 -2.98
N LEU A 58 10.95 11.60 -4.07
CA LEU A 58 11.66 10.32 -4.16
C LEU A 58 13.19 10.50 -4.18
N ALA A 59 13.69 11.49 -4.90
CA ALA A 59 15.12 11.77 -5.02
C ALA A 59 15.76 12.22 -3.69
N SER A 60 14.97 12.81 -2.80
CA SER A 60 15.35 13.17 -1.43
C SER A 60 15.23 12.00 -0.44
N GLY A 61 14.76 10.83 -0.88
CA GLY A 61 14.59 9.64 -0.03
C GLY A 61 13.40 9.75 0.92
N HIS A 62 12.52 10.73 0.75
CA HIS A 62 11.41 10.95 1.69
C HIS A 62 10.33 9.87 1.65
N HIS A 63 10.34 8.97 0.67
CA HIS A 63 9.45 7.80 0.64
C HIS A 63 9.70 6.84 1.81
N VAL A 64 10.84 6.91 2.50
CA VAL A 64 11.06 6.20 3.77
C VAL A 64 10.05 6.61 4.84
N TYR A 65 9.62 7.88 4.86
CA TYR A 65 8.62 8.36 5.82
C TYR A 65 7.24 7.76 5.54
N ILE A 66 6.89 7.59 4.26
CA ILE A 66 5.66 6.89 3.85
C ILE A 66 5.72 5.44 4.34
N ALA A 67 6.86 4.77 4.13
CA ALA A 67 7.05 3.39 4.57
C ALA A 67 6.91 3.25 6.08
N PHE A 68 7.58 4.08 6.89
CA PHE A 68 7.47 4.03 8.34
C PHE A 68 6.05 4.34 8.82
N THR A 69 5.35 5.28 8.18
CA THR A 69 3.95 5.60 8.51
C THR A 69 3.04 4.40 8.27
N LEU A 70 3.13 3.77 7.09
CA LEU A 70 2.30 2.61 6.75
C LEU A 70 2.66 1.38 7.59
N ILE A 71 3.93 1.16 7.89
CA ILE A 71 4.37 0.10 8.81
C ILE A 71 3.80 0.32 10.22
N ALA A 72 3.82 1.57 10.73
CA ALA A 72 3.26 1.88 12.04
C ALA A 72 1.75 1.59 12.10
N ILE A 73 1.00 1.98 11.06
CA ILE A 73 -0.43 1.67 10.97
C ILE A 73 -0.65 0.14 10.87
N THR A 74 0.14 -0.56 10.05
CA THR A 74 0.06 -2.03 9.96
C THR A 74 0.34 -2.68 11.31
N MET A 75 1.37 -2.25 12.05
CA MET A 75 1.67 -2.78 13.38
C MET A 75 0.51 -2.55 14.35
N LEU A 76 -0.15 -1.39 14.30
CA LEU A 76 -1.34 -1.12 15.07
C LEU A 76 -2.48 -2.09 14.71
N VAL A 77 -2.77 -2.28 13.42
CA VAL A 77 -3.80 -3.22 12.94
C VAL A 77 -3.48 -4.65 13.39
N VAL A 78 -2.26 -5.12 13.16
CA VAL A 78 -1.80 -6.45 13.54
C VAL A 78 -1.90 -6.65 15.05
N PHE A 79 -1.48 -5.67 15.85
CA PHE A 79 -1.62 -5.72 17.30
C PHE A 79 -3.07 -5.86 17.73
N MET A 80 -3.99 -5.08 17.13
CA MET A 80 -5.42 -5.20 17.40
C MET A 80 -5.99 -6.57 16.99
N LEU A 81 -5.53 -7.13 15.86
CA LEU A 81 -5.93 -8.46 15.40
C LEU A 81 -5.43 -9.57 16.35
N LEU A 82 -4.21 -9.46 16.88
CA LEU A 82 -3.62 -10.44 17.80
C LEU A 82 -4.23 -10.35 19.21
N MET A 83 -4.64 -9.17 19.67
CA MET A 83 -5.38 -9.03 20.94
C MET A 83 -6.76 -9.71 20.89
N ARG A 84 -7.30 -9.97 19.70
CA ARG A 84 -8.61 -10.61 19.54
C ARG A 84 -8.52 -12.12 19.79
N ARG A 85 -9.04 -12.56 20.93
CA ARG A 85 -9.03 -13.98 21.34
C ARG A 85 -10.12 -14.85 20.71
N ARG A 86 -11.16 -14.25 20.12
CA ARG A 86 -12.29 -14.98 19.53
C ARG A 86 -12.15 -15.07 18.01
N PRO A 87 -12.45 -16.24 17.39
CA PRO A 87 -12.51 -16.36 15.93
C PRO A 87 -13.59 -15.44 15.35
N TYR A 88 -13.47 -15.12 14.07
CA TYR A 88 -14.48 -14.34 13.37
C TYR A 88 -15.79 -15.11 13.20
N ASP A 89 -16.89 -14.44 13.53
CA ASP A 89 -18.24 -14.90 13.20
C ASP A 89 -18.55 -14.68 11.71
N GLU A 90 -19.65 -15.25 11.22
CA GLU A 90 -20.05 -15.15 9.81
C GLU A 90 -20.16 -13.70 9.34
N TYR A 91 -20.74 -12.82 10.15
CA TYR A 91 -20.81 -11.37 9.89
C TYR A 91 -19.44 -10.71 9.73
N HIS A 92 -18.48 -11.09 10.58
CA HIS A 92 -17.12 -10.57 10.53
C HIS A 92 -16.41 -11.02 9.27
N THR A 93 -16.54 -12.30 8.91
CA THR A 93 -15.95 -12.82 7.67
C THR A 93 -16.57 -12.18 6.43
N ALA A 94 -17.88 -11.91 6.44
CA ALA A 94 -18.55 -11.23 5.34
C ALA A 94 -18.05 -9.79 5.14
N ASN A 95 -17.89 -9.04 6.23
CA ASN A 95 -17.38 -7.68 6.18
C ASN A 95 -15.91 -7.63 5.71
N LEU A 96 -15.07 -8.56 6.20
CA LEU A 96 -13.68 -8.69 5.74
C LEU A 96 -13.61 -9.00 4.24
N ILE A 97 -14.46 -9.91 3.75
CA ILE A 97 -14.54 -10.23 2.32
C ILE A 97 -14.98 -9.01 1.52
N GLN A 98 -15.95 -8.23 2.00
CA GLN A 98 -16.39 -7.02 1.32
C GLN A 98 -15.27 -5.98 1.24
N CYS A 99 -14.54 -5.74 2.34
CA CYS A 99 -13.35 -4.89 2.35
C CYS A 99 -12.29 -5.35 1.34
N LEU A 100 -11.99 -6.65 1.31
CA LEU A 100 -11.04 -7.24 0.36
C LEU A 100 -11.50 -7.09 -1.09
N VAL A 101 -12.79 -7.30 -1.38
CA VAL A 101 -13.36 -7.13 -2.72
C VAL A 101 -13.27 -5.69 -3.18
N VAL A 102 -13.60 -4.72 -2.31
CA VAL A 102 -13.47 -3.29 -2.64
C VAL A 102 -12.01 -2.93 -2.90
N ALA A 103 -11.08 -3.36 -2.04
CA ALA A 103 -9.65 -3.13 -2.24
C ALA A 103 -9.13 -3.77 -3.53
N ALA A 104 -9.59 -4.97 -3.87
CA ALA A 104 -9.25 -5.66 -5.12
C ALA A 104 -9.77 -4.91 -6.35
N ILE A 105 -11.03 -4.44 -6.33
CA ILE A 105 -11.60 -3.64 -7.42
C ILE A 105 -10.82 -2.34 -7.60
N LEU A 106 -10.52 -1.61 -6.52
CA LEU A 106 -9.72 -0.39 -6.58
C LEU A 106 -8.31 -0.67 -7.13
N THR A 107 -7.72 -1.80 -6.76
CA THR A 107 -6.41 -2.23 -7.27
C THR A 107 -6.47 -2.51 -8.78
N LEU A 108 -7.49 -3.21 -9.27
CA LEU A 108 -7.66 -3.48 -10.70
C LEU A 108 -7.87 -2.20 -11.51
N ILE A 109 -8.69 -1.28 -11.00
CA ILE A 109 -8.88 0.05 -11.61
C ILE A 109 -7.56 0.81 -11.64
N ALA A 110 -6.82 0.83 -10.53
CA ALA A 110 -5.52 1.49 -10.47
C ALA A 110 -4.54 0.88 -11.48
N ILE A 111 -4.46 -0.45 -11.59
CA ILE A 111 -3.61 -1.12 -12.60
C ILE A 111 -3.97 -0.64 -14.01
N ALA A 112 -5.26 -0.61 -14.36
CA ALA A 112 -5.71 -0.16 -15.68
C ALA A 112 -5.35 1.31 -15.95
N VAL A 113 -5.56 2.19 -14.96
CA VAL A 113 -5.24 3.62 -15.07
C VAL A 113 -3.73 3.83 -15.23
N PHE A 114 -2.91 3.18 -14.40
CA PHE A 114 -1.46 3.28 -14.49
C PHE A 114 -0.92 2.68 -15.80
N TYR A 115 -1.51 1.59 -16.29
CA TYR A 115 -1.19 1.02 -17.60
C TYR A 115 -1.44 2.02 -18.74
N LEU A 116 -2.62 2.65 -18.78
CA LEU A 116 -2.92 3.68 -19.77
C LEU A 116 -1.98 4.89 -19.67
N MET A 117 -1.65 5.30 -18.45
CA MET A 117 -0.73 6.41 -18.21
C MET A 117 0.71 6.12 -18.66
N ILE A 118 1.16 4.86 -18.56
CA ILE A 118 2.46 4.42 -19.08
C ILE A 118 2.43 4.36 -20.61
N LEU A 119 1.32 3.88 -21.20
CA LEU A 119 1.18 3.82 -22.66
C LEU A 119 1.13 5.22 -23.29
N SER A 120 0.52 6.19 -22.62
CA SER A 120 0.43 7.57 -23.10
C SER A 120 1.75 8.34 -22.99
N ASP A 121 2.54 8.09 -21.94
CA ASP A 121 3.86 8.68 -21.76
C ASP A 121 4.77 7.65 -21.06
N PRO A 122 5.71 7.01 -21.76
CA PRO A 122 6.59 6.02 -21.16
C PRO A 122 7.66 6.64 -20.25
N ASN A 123 7.72 7.97 -20.13
CA ASN A 123 8.68 8.61 -19.25
C ASN A 123 8.30 8.47 -17.77
N GLY A 124 9.33 8.43 -16.91
CA GLY A 124 9.20 8.35 -15.45
C GLY A 124 8.39 7.14 -14.95
N ILE A 125 8.60 5.97 -15.56
CA ILE A 125 7.96 4.71 -15.17
C ILE A 125 8.17 4.41 -13.67
N VAL A 126 9.37 4.69 -13.14
CA VAL A 126 9.69 4.45 -11.73
C VAL A 126 8.83 5.34 -10.82
N GLU A 127 8.70 6.62 -11.14
CA GLU A 127 7.82 7.55 -10.41
C GLU A 127 6.36 7.11 -10.44
N LYS A 128 5.90 6.61 -11.58
CA LYS A 128 4.53 6.10 -11.74
C LYS A 128 4.30 4.83 -10.92
N PHE A 129 5.18 3.84 -11.00
CA PHE A 129 5.04 2.60 -10.23
C PHE A 129 5.17 2.82 -8.72
N THR A 130 6.08 3.68 -8.29
CA THR A 130 6.22 4.00 -6.86
C THR A 130 4.95 4.65 -6.31
N LEU A 131 4.33 5.57 -7.07
CA LEU A 131 3.04 6.15 -6.69
C LEU A 131 1.92 5.08 -6.65
N PHE A 132 1.88 4.20 -7.64
CA PHE A 132 0.94 3.08 -7.66
C PHE A 132 1.07 2.19 -6.42
N ILE A 133 2.31 1.83 -6.04
CA ILE A 133 2.57 1.03 -4.84
C ILE A 133 2.10 1.77 -3.58
N VAL A 134 2.37 3.07 -3.45
CA VAL A 134 1.88 3.86 -2.29
C VAL A 134 0.37 3.84 -2.20
N ILE A 135 -0.33 4.09 -3.31
CA ILE A 135 -1.81 4.10 -3.35
C ILE A 135 -2.35 2.71 -3.00
N ASN A 136 -1.79 1.66 -3.61
CA ASN A 136 -2.23 0.29 -3.38
C ASN A 136 -2.00 -0.14 -1.92
N TRP A 137 -0.81 0.10 -1.39
CA TRP A 137 -0.46 -0.24 -0.01
C TRP A 137 -1.33 0.51 0.99
N THR A 138 -1.53 1.82 0.79
CA THR A 138 -2.42 2.64 1.62
C THR A 138 -3.86 2.11 1.58
N THR A 139 -4.37 1.75 0.40
CA THR A 139 -5.74 1.24 0.25
C THR A 139 -5.95 -0.04 1.04
N VAL A 140 -5.01 -0.98 0.97
CA VAL A 140 -5.08 -2.25 1.70
C VAL A 140 -5.02 -2.01 3.21
N VAL A 141 -4.00 -1.28 3.69
CA VAL A 141 -3.80 -1.02 5.14
C VAL A 141 -4.99 -0.27 5.74
N LEU A 142 -5.53 0.73 5.04
CA LEU A 142 -6.69 1.48 5.52
C LEU A 142 -7.97 0.64 5.48
N SER A 143 -8.14 -0.25 4.50
CA SER A 143 -9.27 -1.18 4.46
C SER A 143 -9.30 -2.08 5.69
N ASP A 144 -8.15 -2.67 6.04
CA ASP A 144 -7.98 -3.48 7.24
C ASP A 144 -8.15 -2.68 8.53
N LEU A 145 -7.65 -1.44 8.57
CA LEU A 145 -7.84 -0.53 9.70
C LEU A 145 -9.34 -0.26 9.94
N VAL A 146 -10.08 0.09 8.88
CA VAL A 146 -11.53 0.32 8.93
C VAL A 146 -12.25 -0.95 9.40
N PHE A 147 -11.88 -2.11 8.85
CA PHE A 147 -12.43 -3.39 9.27
C PHE A 147 -12.25 -3.61 10.78
N VAL A 148 -11.03 -3.45 11.29
CA VAL A 148 -10.74 -3.65 12.72
C VAL A 148 -11.51 -2.66 13.59
N PHE A 149 -11.64 -1.40 13.21
CA PHE A 149 -12.41 -0.43 13.99
C PHE A 149 -13.91 -0.75 14.02
N VAL A 150 -14.51 -1.04 12.86
CA VAL A 150 -15.95 -1.35 12.75
C VAL A 150 -16.29 -2.65 13.50
N CYS A 151 -15.43 -3.67 13.40
CA CYS A 151 -15.65 -4.99 13.99
C CYS A 151 -15.12 -5.15 15.43
N ARG A 152 -14.57 -4.10 16.05
CA ARG A 152 -14.15 -4.11 17.47
C ARG A 152 -15.21 -3.53 18.39
N TRP A 153 -16.10 -2.67 17.88
CA TRP A 153 -17.12 -1.98 18.69
C TRP A 153 -18.51 -2.65 18.69
N ARG A 154 -18.67 -3.77 17.99
CA ARG A 154 -19.85 -4.65 18.02
C ARG A 154 -19.41 -6.08 18.31
#